data_AF-F7S1I7-F1
#
_entry.id   AF-F7S1I7-F1
#
_cell.length_a   1.000
_cell.length_b   1.000
_cell.length_c   1.000
_cell.angle_alpha   90.00
_cell.angle_beta   90.00
_cell.angle_gamma   90.00
#
_symmetry.space_group_name_H-M   'P 1'
#
loop_
_entity.id
_entity.type
_entity.pdbx_description
1 polymer ?
#
loop_
_entity_poly.entity_id
_entity_poly.type
_entity_poly.pdbx_seq_one_letter_code
_entity_poly.pdbx_strand_id
1 'polypeptide(L)'
;MLVVETIAKIRRAYFGQRKSFRSFCRDLKVSRKVVRKVTRTGATEFQYQRTTQPLPKIGPWRAELDELLLSNERKPARDRLTLIRLFEELRGRGYDGGYDAVRRYARAWQAERGAATAEAFVPGEAYQFDWSHEVVVIGGVTTVIKVAHVRLYHSRMLFVRAYPRETQEMVFDAHDRAFAFFKGACTRGIYDGSVLNFVCEWHSG
;
A
#
# COMPACT_ATOMS: atom_id res chain seq x y z
N MET A 1 26.21 14.76 -1.44
CA MET A 1 25.48 13.97 -2.46
C MET A 1 26.00 14.37 -3.83
N LEU A 2 26.40 13.44 -4.69
CA LEU A 2 26.79 13.79 -6.08
C LEU A 2 25.51 13.97 -6.88
N VAL A 3 25.23 15.19 -7.31
CA VAL A 3 24.05 15.50 -8.12
C VAL A 3 24.27 14.95 -9.54
N VAL A 4 23.21 14.46 -10.18
CA VAL A 4 23.24 13.90 -11.56
C VAL A 4 23.94 14.87 -12.54
N GLU A 5 23.75 16.17 -12.36
CA GLU A 5 24.41 17.21 -13.13
C GLU A 5 25.95 17.15 -13.05
N THR A 6 26.51 16.88 -11.87
CA THR A 6 27.97 16.74 -11.69
C THR A 6 28.49 15.52 -12.42
N ILE A 7 27.75 14.40 -12.40
CA ILE A 7 28.11 13.16 -13.12
C ILE A 7 28.09 13.39 -14.63
N ALA A 8 27.09 14.11 -15.15
CA ALA A 8 27.01 14.47 -16.57
C ALA A 8 28.18 15.36 -17.01
N LYS A 9 28.55 16.36 -16.19
CA LYS A 9 29.72 17.23 -16.46
C LYS A 9 31.03 16.43 -16.46
N ILE A 10 31.18 15.45 -15.55
CA ILE A 10 32.31 14.49 -15.55
C ILE A 10 32.41 13.74 -16.87
N ARG A 11 31.30 13.15 -17.32
CA ARG A 11 31.29 12.33 -18.54
C ARG A 11 31.55 13.15 -19.79
N ARG A 12 30.93 14.32 -19.93
CA ARG A 12 31.12 15.20 -21.10
C ARG A 12 32.57 15.65 -21.23
N ALA A 13 33.21 16.03 -20.12
CA ALA A 13 34.59 16.48 -20.14
C ALA A 13 35.59 15.35 -20.42
N TYR A 14 35.31 14.13 -19.93
CA TYR A 14 36.19 12.98 -20.12
C TYR A 14 36.04 12.31 -21.49
N PHE A 15 34.81 11.95 -21.88
CA PHE A 15 34.54 11.26 -23.15
C PHE A 15 34.46 12.21 -24.35
N GLY A 16 33.92 13.42 -24.17
CA GLY A 16 33.75 14.39 -25.25
C GLY A 16 34.99 15.26 -25.47
N GLN A 17 35.51 15.88 -24.39
CA GLN A 17 36.58 16.88 -24.49
C GLN A 17 38.00 16.33 -24.26
N ARG A 18 38.15 15.03 -23.95
CA ARG A 18 39.43 14.36 -23.61
C ARG A 18 40.34 15.14 -22.64
N LYS A 19 39.73 15.89 -21.72
CA LYS A 19 40.47 16.69 -20.74
C LYS A 19 41.16 15.79 -19.70
N SER A 20 42.34 16.23 -19.23
CA SER A 20 43.08 15.48 -18.21
C SER A 20 42.34 15.47 -16.86
N PHE A 21 42.47 14.37 -16.12
CA PHE A 21 41.86 14.22 -14.78
C PHE A 21 42.21 15.39 -13.84
N ARG A 22 43.41 15.98 -13.98
CA ARG A 22 43.88 17.07 -13.11
C ARG A 22 43.17 18.40 -13.38
N SER A 23 42.92 18.74 -14.65
CA SER A 23 42.13 19.92 -15.04
C SER A 23 40.69 19.75 -14.58
N PHE A 24 40.11 18.60 -14.87
CA PHE A 24 38.73 18.29 -14.52
C PHE A 24 38.42 18.41 -13.01
N CYS A 25 39.29 17.88 -12.15
CA CYS A 25 39.10 17.96 -10.69
C CYS A 25 39.15 19.39 -10.15
N ARG A 26 39.93 20.27 -10.81
CA ARG A 26 40.07 21.68 -10.44
C ARG A 26 38.85 22.48 -10.86
N ASP A 27 38.39 22.28 -12.10
CA ASP A 27 37.29 23.03 -12.69
C ASP A 27 35.95 22.73 -12.01
N LEU A 28 35.73 21.47 -11.62
CA LEU A 28 34.47 21.02 -11.03
C LEU A 28 34.53 20.77 -9.52
N LYS A 29 35.65 21.13 -8.87
CA LYS A 29 35.88 20.99 -7.42
C LYS A 29 35.49 19.61 -6.87
N VAL A 30 35.76 18.55 -7.64
CA VAL A 30 35.45 17.16 -7.28
C VAL A 30 36.73 16.36 -7.07
N SER A 31 36.70 15.45 -6.09
CA SER A 31 37.89 14.65 -5.75
C SER A 31 38.24 13.67 -6.87
N ARG A 32 39.55 13.42 -7.06
CA ARG A 32 40.05 12.43 -8.05
C ARG A 32 39.41 11.05 -7.87
N LYS A 33 39.06 10.68 -6.63
CA LYS A 33 38.40 9.41 -6.30
C LYS A 33 37.00 9.33 -6.92
N VAL A 34 36.22 10.42 -6.86
CA VAL A 34 34.90 10.50 -7.49
C VAL A 34 35.01 10.43 -9.00
N VAL A 35 35.94 11.17 -9.61
CA VAL A 35 36.12 11.19 -11.06
C VAL A 35 36.48 9.82 -11.58
N ARG A 36 37.44 9.14 -10.94
CA ARG A 36 37.80 7.75 -11.27
C ARG A 36 36.65 6.78 -11.09
N LYS A 37 35.82 6.97 -10.05
CA LYS A 37 34.62 6.14 -9.83
C LYS A 37 33.67 6.31 -11.02
N VAL A 38 33.31 7.53 -11.37
CA VAL A 38 32.39 7.85 -12.47
C VAL A 38 32.89 7.34 -13.82
N THR A 39 34.15 7.57 -14.15
CA THR A 39 34.71 7.17 -15.44
C THR A 39 34.91 5.67 -15.57
N ARG A 40 35.22 4.94 -14.47
CA ARG A 40 35.38 3.49 -14.48
C ARG A 40 34.07 2.72 -14.45
N THR A 41 33.10 3.16 -13.64
CA THR A 41 31.83 2.42 -13.50
C THR A 41 30.80 2.79 -14.56
N GLY A 42 31.00 3.86 -15.34
CA GLY A 42 30.05 4.30 -16.36
C GLY A 42 28.67 4.66 -15.79
N ALA A 43 28.56 4.90 -14.48
CA ALA A 43 27.31 5.15 -13.81
C ALA A 43 26.78 6.55 -14.15
N THR A 44 25.50 6.64 -14.47
CA THR A 44 24.80 7.91 -14.77
C THR A 44 24.21 8.54 -13.51
N GLU A 45 24.01 7.72 -12.47
CA GLU A 45 23.58 8.15 -11.15
C GLU A 45 24.29 7.28 -10.09
N PHE A 46 24.59 7.86 -8.92
CA PHE A 46 25.00 7.09 -7.74
C PHE A 46 23.90 7.21 -6.70
N GLN A 47 23.00 6.22 -6.69
CA GLN A 47 22.04 6.09 -5.61
C GLN A 47 22.76 5.51 -4.39
N TYR A 48 22.68 6.21 -3.27
CA TYR A 48 23.13 5.66 -1.99
C TYR A 48 22.09 4.65 -1.52
N GLN A 49 22.37 3.37 -1.73
CA GLN A 49 21.59 2.28 -1.14
C GLN A 49 22.28 1.82 0.14
N ARG A 50 21.63 2.01 1.28
CA ARG A 50 22.08 1.44 2.55
C ARG A 50 21.44 0.05 2.69
N THR A 51 22.22 -0.99 2.42
CA THR A 51 21.74 -2.39 2.41
C THR A 51 21.39 -2.89 3.81
N THR A 52 22.11 -2.42 4.84
CA THR A 52 21.88 -2.81 6.23
C THR A 52 22.05 -1.59 7.14
N GLN A 53 20.98 -1.20 7.83
CA GLN A 53 21.08 -0.25 8.92
C GLN A 53 21.20 -1.04 10.23
N PRO A 54 22.34 -0.97 10.94
CA PRO A 54 22.44 -1.61 12.24
C PRO A 54 21.35 -1.02 13.15
N LEU A 55 20.55 -1.90 13.75
CA LEU A 55 19.55 -1.57 14.75
C LEU A 55 20.06 -2.04 16.13
N PRO A 56 21.16 -1.48 16.65
CA PRO A 56 21.87 -2.03 17.80
C PRO A 56 21.00 -2.09 19.06
N LYS A 57 20.11 -1.10 19.24
CA LYS A 57 19.23 -1.03 20.40
C LYS A 57 17.97 -1.88 20.29
N ILE A 58 17.44 -2.10 19.08
CA ILE A 58 16.20 -2.89 18.94
C ILE A 58 16.46 -4.39 18.94
N GLY A 59 17.68 -4.82 18.57
CA GLY A 59 18.05 -6.23 18.45
C GLY A 59 17.61 -7.08 19.64
N PRO A 60 17.98 -6.71 20.88
CA PRO A 60 17.56 -7.43 22.08
C PRO A 60 16.04 -7.41 22.34
N TRP A 61 15.36 -6.35 21.91
CA TRP A 61 13.94 -6.11 22.16
C TRP A 61 13.01 -6.59 21.04
N ARG A 62 13.56 -7.25 20.00
CA ARG A 62 12.78 -7.68 18.83
C ARG A 62 11.66 -8.64 19.20
N ALA A 63 11.96 -9.65 20.01
CA ALA A 63 10.98 -10.66 20.41
C ALA A 63 9.80 -10.03 21.17
N GLU A 64 10.09 -9.13 22.11
CA GLU A 64 9.05 -8.42 22.87
C GLU A 64 8.25 -7.46 22.00
N LEU A 65 8.91 -6.74 21.08
CA LEU A 65 8.22 -5.86 20.15
C LEU A 65 7.35 -6.66 19.16
N ASP A 66 7.80 -7.82 18.70
CA ASP A 66 7.01 -8.72 17.85
C ASP A 66 5.77 -9.22 18.59
N GLU A 67 5.89 -9.60 19.86
CA GLU A 67 4.76 -10.02 20.70
C GLU A 67 3.76 -8.87 20.92
N LEU A 68 4.26 -7.66 21.20
CA LEU A 68 3.43 -6.47 21.32
C LEU A 68 2.70 -6.14 20.02
N LEU A 69 3.37 -6.25 18.86
CA LEU A 69 2.76 -6.01 17.56
C LEU A 69 1.72 -7.09 17.21
N LEU A 70 2.02 -8.37 17.46
CA LEU A 70 1.12 -9.51 17.24
C LEU A 70 -0.14 -9.41 18.11
N SER A 71 0.03 -9.15 19.40
CA SER A 71 -1.09 -9.01 20.34
C SER A 71 -1.96 -7.80 19.97
N ASN A 72 -1.36 -6.72 19.50
CA ASN A 72 -2.09 -5.55 19.04
C ASN A 72 -2.86 -5.81 17.74
N GLU A 73 -2.31 -6.57 16.80
CA GLU A 73 -2.96 -6.91 15.52
C GLU A 73 -4.22 -7.76 15.72
N ARG A 74 -4.20 -8.67 16.70
CA ARG A 74 -5.34 -9.54 17.07
C ARG A 74 -6.52 -8.78 17.68
N LYS A 75 -6.34 -7.52 18.10
CA LYS A 75 -7.42 -6.71 18.68
C LYS A 75 -8.35 -6.17 17.59
N PRO A 76 -9.66 -5.98 17.90
CA PRO A 76 -10.58 -5.21 17.04
C PRO A 76 -10.01 -3.82 16.75
N ALA A 77 -10.30 -3.26 15.57
CA ALA A 77 -9.69 -2.01 15.10
C ALA A 77 -9.78 -0.85 16.12
N ARG A 78 -10.90 -0.75 16.86
CA ARG A 78 -11.13 0.25 17.92
C ARG A 78 -10.22 0.09 19.14
N ASP A 79 -9.74 -1.11 19.41
CA ASP A 79 -8.96 -1.47 20.60
C ASP A 79 -7.45 -1.59 20.28
N ARG A 80 -7.06 -1.33 19.03
CA ARG A 80 -5.66 -1.34 18.59
C ARG A 80 -4.94 -0.10 19.11
N LEU A 81 -3.83 -0.33 19.80
CA LEU A 81 -2.92 0.71 20.27
C LEU A 81 -2.17 1.36 19.11
N THR A 82 -1.89 2.65 19.26
CA THR A 82 -1.01 3.38 18.35
C THR A 82 0.45 2.96 18.57
N LEU A 83 1.31 3.15 17.56
CA LEU A 83 2.74 2.87 17.68
C LEU A 83 3.42 3.65 18.82
N ILE A 84 2.92 4.85 19.15
CA ILE A 84 3.42 5.64 20.28
C ILE A 84 3.13 4.91 21.59
N ARG A 85 1.92 4.38 21.78
CA ARG A 85 1.56 3.60 22.98
C ARG A 85 2.34 2.29 23.09
N LEU A 86 2.55 1.59 21.97
CA LEU A 86 3.41 0.40 21.97
C LEU A 86 4.87 0.74 22.32
N PHE A 87 5.35 1.90 21.88
CA PHE A 87 6.67 2.39 22.28
C PHE A 87 6.74 2.75 23.77
N GLU A 88 5.71 3.39 24.34
CA GLU A 88 5.64 3.67 25.78
C GLU A 88 5.62 2.39 26.61
N GLU A 89 4.85 1.38 26.18
CA GLU A 89 4.81 0.06 26.80
C GLU A 89 6.18 -0.61 26.75
N LEU A 90 6.85 -0.61 25.59
CA LEU A 90 8.19 -1.16 25.43
C LEU A 90 9.22 -0.40 26.30
N ARG A 91 9.07 0.92 26.42
CA ARG A 91 9.90 1.76 27.30
C ARG A 91 9.69 1.43 28.78
N GLY A 92 8.46 1.17 29.18
CA GLY A 92 8.12 0.72 30.55
C GLY A 92 8.79 -0.59 30.93
N ARG A 93 9.10 -1.45 29.95
CA ARG A 93 9.83 -2.71 30.15
C ARG A 93 11.35 -2.54 30.27
N GLY A 94 11.88 -1.36 29.95
CA GLY A 94 13.31 -1.05 30.05
C GLY A 94 13.98 -0.65 28.73
N TYR A 95 13.22 -0.50 27.64
CA TYR A 95 13.78 -0.06 26.36
C TYR A 95 14.28 1.38 26.41
N ASP A 96 15.56 1.58 26.11
CA ASP A 96 16.27 2.88 26.16
C ASP A 96 16.49 3.52 24.78
N GLY A 97 15.91 2.91 23.73
CA GLY A 97 16.06 3.36 22.36
C GLY A 97 15.03 4.41 21.95
N GLY A 98 15.22 4.97 20.76
CA GLY A 98 14.32 6.00 20.22
C GLY A 98 13.05 5.40 19.61
N TYR A 99 11.98 6.20 19.60
CA TYR A 99 10.72 5.90 18.91
C TYR A 99 10.91 5.60 17.43
N ASP A 100 11.83 6.29 16.74
CA ASP A 100 12.06 6.10 15.30
C ASP A 100 12.52 4.66 14.97
N ALA A 101 13.32 4.04 15.84
CA ALA A 101 13.75 2.65 15.65
C ALA A 101 12.56 1.68 15.73
N VAL A 102 11.66 1.88 16.71
CA VAL A 102 10.43 1.09 16.87
C VAL A 102 9.50 1.31 15.67
N ARG A 103 9.30 2.58 15.27
CA ARG A 103 8.47 2.94 14.11
C ARG A 103 8.97 2.26 12.83
N ARG A 104 10.27 2.32 12.55
CA ARG A 104 10.87 1.69 11.37
C ARG A 104 10.72 0.17 11.38
N TYR A 105 10.97 -0.44 12.54
CA TYR A 105 10.84 -1.88 12.70
C TYR A 105 9.39 -2.32 12.51
N ALA A 106 8.44 -1.68 13.18
CA ALA A 106 7.02 -1.99 13.03
C ALA A 106 6.53 -1.81 11.59
N ARG A 107 7.04 -0.81 10.86
CA ARG A 107 6.72 -0.62 9.44
C ARG A 107 7.24 -1.76 8.56
N ALA A 108 8.47 -2.20 8.79
CA ALA A 108 9.04 -3.36 8.07
C ALA A 108 8.24 -4.64 8.40
N TRP A 109 7.99 -4.88 9.68
CA TRP A 109 7.19 -5.99 10.19
C TRP A 109 5.78 -6.03 9.59
N GLN A 110 5.11 -4.88 9.46
CA GLN A 110 3.80 -4.77 8.82
C GLN A 110 3.87 -5.03 7.31
N ALA A 111 4.91 -4.56 6.62
CA ALA A 111 5.08 -4.77 5.20
C ALA A 111 5.32 -6.26 4.86
N GLU A 112 6.13 -6.95 5.66
CA GLU A 112 6.40 -8.38 5.52
C GLU A 112 5.12 -9.22 5.71
N ARG A 113 4.27 -8.85 6.68
CA ARG A 113 2.97 -9.51 6.92
C ARG A 113 1.90 -9.13 5.91
N GLY A 114 1.80 -7.86 5.54
CA GLY A 114 0.85 -7.37 4.54
C GLY A 114 1.07 -7.97 3.16
N ALA A 115 2.32 -8.29 2.81
CA ALA A 115 2.67 -9.03 1.60
C ALA A 115 2.21 -10.50 1.63
N ALA A 116 2.09 -11.10 2.82
CA ALA A 116 1.59 -12.46 3.00
C ALA A 116 0.05 -12.56 3.01
N THR A 117 -0.66 -11.45 3.22
CA THR A 117 -2.14 -11.39 3.34
C THR A 117 -2.85 -10.82 2.13
N ALA A 118 -2.23 -10.75 0.96
CA ALA A 118 -2.97 -10.55 -0.27
C ALA A 118 -3.75 -11.84 -0.56
N GLU A 119 -4.96 -11.98 0.00
CA GLU A 119 -5.88 -13.06 -0.36
C GLU A 119 -6.03 -13.05 -1.88
N ALA A 120 -5.50 -14.09 -2.52
CA ALA A 120 -5.63 -14.28 -3.95
C ALA A 120 -7.02 -14.87 -4.20
N PHE A 121 -7.97 -14.03 -4.60
CA PHE A 121 -9.33 -14.48 -4.93
C PHE A 121 -9.34 -15.17 -6.28
N VAL A 122 -9.95 -16.35 -6.40
CA VAL A 122 -10.18 -16.99 -7.71
C VAL A 122 -11.39 -16.38 -8.41
N PRO A 123 -11.51 -16.47 -9.76
CA PRO A 123 -12.71 -16.01 -10.46
C PRO A 123 -13.99 -16.61 -9.86
N GLY A 124 -14.98 -15.77 -9.57
CA GLY A 124 -16.25 -16.19 -8.98
C GLY A 124 -16.24 -16.46 -7.47
N GLU A 125 -15.11 -16.27 -6.77
CA GLU A 125 -15.05 -16.51 -5.32
C GLU A 125 -15.79 -15.43 -4.52
N ALA A 126 -15.50 -14.15 -4.79
CA ALA A 126 -16.02 -13.07 -3.97
C ALA A 126 -16.35 -11.81 -4.77
N TYR A 127 -17.39 -11.12 -4.34
CA TYR A 127 -17.68 -9.73 -4.72
C TYR A 127 -17.74 -8.83 -3.50
N GLN A 128 -17.51 -7.54 -3.73
CA GLN A 128 -17.79 -6.48 -2.78
C GLN A 128 -19.08 -5.77 -3.18
N PHE A 129 -19.93 -5.50 -2.20
CA PHE A 129 -21.09 -4.63 -2.34
C PHE A 129 -20.92 -3.39 -1.48
N ASP A 130 -21.23 -2.21 -2.05
CA ASP A 130 -21.15 -0.93 -1.36
C ASP A 130 -22.22 0.05 -1.88
N TRP A 131 -22.53 1.08 -1.09
CA TRP A 131 -23.44 2.16 -1.47
C TRP A 131 -22.71 3.51 -1.52
N SER A 132 -22.90 4.28 -2.59
CA SER A 132 -22.56 5.71 -2.61
C SER A 132 -23.81 6.59 -2.66
N HIS A 133 -23.64 7.86 -2.30
CA HIS A 133 -24.69 8.87 -2.30
C HIS A 133 -24.32 9.95 -3.31
N GLU A 134 -25.12 10.08 -4.37
CA GLU A 134 -24.83 11.03 -5.44
C GLU A 134 -25.95 12.06 -5.54
N VAL A 135 -25.59 13.31 -5.78
CA VAL A 135 -26.56 14.39 -6.03
C VAL A 135 -26.76 14.50 -7.54
N VAL A 136 -27.99 14.31 -8.00
CA VAL A 136 -28.35 14.38 -9.42
C VAL A 136 -29.57 15.28 -9.61
N VAL A 137 -29.76 15.78 -10.84
CA VAL A 137 -30.97 16.52 -11.20
C VAL A 137 -31.89 15.60 -11.99
N ILE A 138 -33.06 15.27 -11.44
CA ILE A 138 -34.07 14.42 -12.09
C ILE A 138 -35.30 15.29 -12.33
N GLY A 139 -35.71 15.44 -13.60
CA GLY A 139 -36.88 16.26 -13.95
C GLY A 139 -36.76 17.72 -13.49
N GLY A 140 -35.54 18.27 -13.42
CA GLY A 140 -35.29 19.64 -12.93
C GLY A 140 -35.18 19.75 -11.40
N VAL A 141 -35.35 18.67 -10.65
CA VAL A 141 -35.27 18.65 -9.18
C VAL A 141 -33.95 18.02 -8.73
N THR A 142 -33.18 18.76 -7.94
CA THR A 142 -31.97 18.25 -7.28
C THR A 142 -32.35 17.20 -6.24
N THR A 143 -31.92 15.97 -6.46
CA THR A 143 -32.27 14.79 -5.68
C THR A 143 -31.00 14.03 -5.30
N VAL A 144 -30.92 13.58 -4.05
CA VAL A 144 -29.88 12.62 -3.65
C VAL A 144 -30.36 11.23 -4.02
N ILE A 145 -29.57 10.51 -4.81
CA ILE A 145 -29.78 9.10 -5.14
C ILE A 145 -28.75 8.23 -4.44
N LYS A 146 -29.07 6.95 -4.33
CA LYS A 146 -28.23 5.92 -3.74
C LYS A 146 -27.72 5.03 -4.85
N VAL A 147 -26.42 4.81 -4.92
CA VAL A 147 -25.82 4.05 -6.03
C VAL A 147 -25.19 2.79 -5.47
N ALA A 148 -25.74 1.64 -5.87
CA ALA A 148 -25.23 0.32 -5.51
C ALA A 148 -24.04 -0.01 -6.41
N HIS A 149 -22.93 -0.39 -5.78
CA HIS A 149 -21.71 -0.84 -6.46
C HIS A 149 -21.48 -2.32 -6.16
N VAL A 150 -21.38 -3.15 -7.20
CA VAL A 150 -21.00 -4.57 -7.08
C VAL A 150 -19.71 -4.80 -7.84
N ARG A 151 -18.65 -5.19 -7.15
CA ARG A 151 -17.31 -5.35 -7.74
C ARG A 151 -16.74 -6.74 -7.48
N LEU A 152 -16.32 -7.43 -8.53
CA LEU A 152 -15.65 -8.73 -8.42
C LEU A 152 -14.21 -8.55 -7.90
N TYR A 153 -13.77 -9.38 -6.95
CA TYR A 153 -12.41 -9.24 -6.38
C TYR A 153 -11.29 -9.65 -7.34
N HIS A 154 -11.48 -10.74 -8.10
CA HIS A 154 -10.49 -11.25 -9.03
C HIS A 154 -10.30 -10.32 -10.25
N SER A 155 -11.38 -10.06 -11.01
CA SER A 155 -11.28 -9.30 -12.26
C SER A 155 -11.41 -7.78 -12.08
N ARG A 156 -11.86 -7.32 -10.90
CA ARG A 156 -12.23 -5.92 -10.63
C ARG A 156 -13.35 -5.39 -11.52
N MET A 157 -14.04 -6.26 -12.26
CA MET A 157 -15.22 -5.89 -13.04
C MET A 157 -16.29 -5.31 -12.11
N LEU A 158 -16.89 -4.20 -12.53
CA LEU A 158 -17.80 -3.39 -11.74
C LEU A 158 -19.19 -3.36 -12.39
N PHE A 159 -20.22 -3.46 -11.57
CA PHE A 159 -21.61 -3.18 -11.90
C PHE A 159 -22.12 -2.07 -10.98
N VAL A 160 -22.89 -1.13 -11.55
CA VAL A 160 -23.38 0.07 -10.85
C VAL A 160 -24.86 0.26 -11.14
N ARG A 161 -25.66 0.56 -10.13
CA ARG A 161 -27.10 0.83 -10.30
C ARG A 161 -27.61 1.87 -9.30
N ALA A 162 -28.32 2.86 -9.81
CA ALA A 162 -28.90 3.94 -9.02
C ALA A 162 -30.32 3.62 -8.54
N TYR A 163 -30.62 4.01 -7.31
CA TYR A 163 -31.90 3.84 -6.63
C TYR A 163 -32.28 5.12 -5.88
N PRO A 164 -33.59 5.38 -5.68
CA PRO A 164 -34.03 6.53 -4.88
C PRO A 164 -33.81 6.33 -3.37
N ARG A 165 -33.60 5.08 -2.91
CA ARG A 165 -33.50 4.72 -1.49
C ARG A 165 -32.70 3.43 -1.29
N GLU A 166 -32.21 3.23 -0.07
CA GLU A 166 -31.50 2.02 0.39
C GLU A 166 -32.45 1.13 1.20
N THR A 167 -33.47 0.55 0.54
CA THR A 167 -34.28 -0.50 1.18
C THR A 167 -33.74 -1.88 0.84
N GLN A 168 -34.06 -2.87 1.68
CA GLN A 168 -33.66 -4.26 1.46
C GLN A 168 -34.09 -4.79 0.08
N GLU A 169 -35.27 -4.38 -0.41
CA GLU A 169 -35.75 -4.75 -1.75
C GLU A 169 -34.79 -4.26 -2.85
N MET A 170 -34.24 -3.05 -2.71
CA MET A 170 -33.29 -2.48 -3.66
C MET A 170 -31.93 -3.17 -3.58
N VAL A 171 -31.53 -3.62 -2.38
CA VAL A 171 -30.34 -4.46 -2.22
C VAL A 171 -30.54 -5.77 -3.00
N PHE A 172 -31.69 -6.44 -2.86
CA PHE A 172 -31.96 -7.68 -3.60
C PHE A 172 -32.03 -7.47 -5.12
N ASP A 173 -32.72 -6.43 -5.61
CA ASP A 173 -32.71 -6.09 -7.04
C ASP A 173 -31.27 -5.81 -7.52
N ALA A 174 -30.45 -5.10 -6.74
CA ALA A 174 -29.07 -4.80 -7.16
C ALA A 174 -28.24 -6.08 -7.36
N HIS A 175 -28.39 -7.07 -6.48
CA HIS A 175 -27.70 -8.36 -6.59
C HIS A 175 -28.22 -9.18 -7.77
N ASP A 176 -29.55 -9.29 -7.92
CA ASP A 176 -30.16 -10.03 -9.02
C ASP A 176 -29.71 -9.50 -10.38
N ARG A 177 -29.75 -8.16 -10.54
CA ARG A 177 -29.28 -7.48 -11.76
C ARG A 177 -27.79 -7.65 -11.98
N ALA A 178 -26.98 -7.56 -10.92
CA ALA A 178 -25.54 -7.75 -11.02
C ALA A 178 -25.18 -9.19 -11.41
N PHE A 179 -25.80 -10.20 -10.81
CA PHE A 179 -25.53 -11.60 -11.13
C PHE A 179 -26.03 -11.98 -12.52
N ALA A 180 -27.16 -11.43 -12.97
CA ALA A 180 -27.60 -11.56 -14.36
C ALA A 180 -26.58 -10.93 -15.32
N PHE A 181 -26.03 -9.75 -14.99
CA PHE A 181 -24.99 -9.09 -15.79
C PHE A 181 -23.68 -9.88 -15.84
N PHE A 182 -23.22 -10.41 -14.70
CA PHE A 182 -22.03 -11.25 -14.61
C PHE A 182 -22.24 -12.67 -15.13
N LYS A 183 -23.49 -13.06 -15.43
CA LYS A 183 -23.91 -14.42 -15.83
C LYS A 183 -23.56 -15.47 -14.79
N GLY A 184 -23.65 -15.10 -13.51
CA GLY A 184 -23.32 -15.96 -12.38
C GLY A 184 -23.22 -15.20 -11.07
N ALA A 185 -23.31 -15.92 -9.96
CA ALA A 185 -23.15 -15.39 -8.61
C ALA A 185 -21.84 -15.88 -7.98
N CYS A 186 -21.24 -15.07 -7.11
CA CYS A 186 -20.09 -15.53 -6.32
C CYS A 186 -20.54 -16.28 -5.06
N THR A 187 -19.64 -17.10 -4.50
CA THR A 187 -19.91 -17.84 -3.26
C THR A 187 -19.85 -16.97 -2.00
N ARG A 188 -19.20 -15.80 -2.08
CA ARG A 188 -19.03 -14.88 -0.95
C ARG A 188 -19.39 -13.44 -1.31
N GLY A 189 -20.18 -12.78 -0.46
CA GLY A 189 -20.48 -11.35 -0.55
C GLY A 189 -19.85 -10.58 0.62
N ILE A 190 -19.08 -9.53 0.31
CA ILE A 190 -18.40 -8.70 1.31
C ILE A 190 -19.09 -7.33 1.37
N TYR A 191 -19.59 -6.95 2.55
CA TYR A 191 -20.35 -5.72 2.82
C TYR A 191 -19.70 -4.93 3.94
N ASP A 192 -19.28 -3.70 3.68
CA ASP A 192 -18.76 -2.73 4.67
C ASP A 192 -17.98 -3.33 5.87
N GLY A 193 -16.98 -4.17 5.57
CA GLY A 193 -16.11 -4.82 6.56
C GLY A 193 -16.67 -6.08 7.25
N SER A 194 -17.88 -6.50 6.93
CA SER A 194 -18.52 -7.76 7.35
C SER A 194 -18.63 -8.74 6.17
N VAL A 195 -18.44 -10.03 6.44
CA VAL A 195 -18.53 -11.10 5.44
C VAL A 195 -19.86 -11.81 5.60
N LEU A 196 -20.66 -11.83 4.55
CA LEU A 196 -21.87 -12.65 4.46
C LEU A 196 -21.63 -13.77 3.44
N ASN A 197 -21.72 -15.02 3.91
CA ASN A 197 -21.73 -16.18 3.03
C ASN A 197 -23.14 -16.33 2.48
N PHE A 198 -23.29 -16.27 1.15
CA PHE A 198 -24.57 -16.55 0.51
C PHE A 198 -24.63 -18.04 0.21
N VAL A 199 -25.62 -18.73 0.77
CA VAL A 199 -26.07 -20.01 0.23
C VAL A 199 -27.10 -19.65 -0.83
N CYS A 200 -26.64 -19.43 -2.06
CA CYS A 200 -27.54 -19.29 -3.21
C CYS A 200 -27.89 -20.68 -3.75
N GLU A 201 -29.04 -21.22 -3.35
CA GLU A 201 -29.67 -22.31 -4.09
C GLU A 201 -30.32 -21.73 -5.35
N TRP A 202 -29.68 -21.94 -6.50
CA TRP A 202 -30.26 -21.58 -7.79
C TRP A 202 -31.35 -22.58 -8.16
N HIS A 203 -32.61 -22.13 -8.18
CA HIS A 203 -33.64 -22.76 -9.00
C HIS A 203 -33.58 -22.13 -10.38
N SER A 204 -32.89 -22.81 -11.31
CA SER A 204 -32.93 -22.47 -12.73
C SER A 204 -34.38 -22.60 -13.23
N GLY A 205 -35.01 -21.46 -13.53
CA GLY A 205 -36.22 -21.37 -14.35
C GLY A 205 -35.87 -21.25 -15.82
#